data_AF-A0A2E4VEY5-F1
#
_entry.id   AF-A0A2E4VEY5-F1
#
_cell.length_a   1.000
_cell.length_b   1.000
_cell.length_c   1.000
_cell.angle_alpha   90.00
_cell.angle_beta   90.00
_cell.angle_gamma   90.00
#
_symmetry.space_group_name_H-M   'P 1'
#
loop_
_entity.id
_entity.type
_entity.pdbx_description
1 polymer ?
#
loop_
_entity_poly.entity_id
_entity_poly.type
_entity_poly.pdbx_seq_one_letter_code
_entity_poly.pdbx_strand_id
1 'polypeptide(L)'
;MSATYLVQRQAGHSFLFRSFVPTDLQPRLASKQFQLSLRCGIHSQAKSLSIQLNLITKQIYNQLRQNAENIQLSISDIKELLRSELDKLRPLHNREVSIPELSTVVTKTELASPQEADGISLVELSTNYLESKQEAGFPTKTINGYKDTHKLLLEILG
;
A
#
# COMPACT_ATOMS: atom_id res chain seq x y z
N MET A 1 -13.97 11.27 -29.09
CA MET A 1 -12.55 11.22 -28.67
C MET A 1 -12.51 11.18 -27.14
N SER A 2 -12.45 9.99 -26.52
CA SER A 2 -12.40 9.89 -25.05
C SER A 2 -11.09 10.52 -24.57
N ALA A 3 -11.18 11.68 -23.91
CA ALA A 3 -10.04 12.36 -23.30
C ALA A 3 -9.62 11.60 -22.05
N THR A 4 -9.10 10.39 -22.24
CA THR A 4 -8.58 9.59 -21.15
C THR A 4 -7.34 10.31 -20.64
N TYR A 5 -7.32 10.70 -19.37
CA TYR A 5 -6.19 11.36 -18.68
C TYR A 5 -4.94 10.44 -18.58
N LEU A 6 -4.91 9.39 -19.39
CA LEU A 6 -3.96 8.32 -19.42
C LEU A 6 -3.21 8.36 -20.74
N VAL A 7 -1.90 8.36 -20.66
CA VAL A 7 -0.97 8.34 -21.78
C VAL A 7 -0.10 7.11 -21.65
N GLN A 8 -0.03 6.32 -22.72
CA GLN A 8 0.93 5.23 -22.87
C GLN A 8 1.93 5.64 -23.94
N ARG A 9 3.23 5.63 -23.62
CA ARG A 9 4.27 5.97 -24.60
C ARG A 9 4.63 4.78 -25.50
N GLN A 10 4.74 3.60 -24.92
CA GLN A 10 5.20 2.37 -25.57
C GLN A 10 4.59 1.14 -24.86
N ALA A 11 4.46 0.02 -25.58
CA ALA A 11 4.01 -1.25 -24.99
C ALA A 11 5.04 -1.76 -23.97
N GLY A 12 4.59 -2.25 -22.81
CA GLY A 12 5.48 -2.71 -21.72
C GLY A 12 6.01 -1.62 -20.79
N HIS A 13 5.73 -0.34 -21.06
CA HIS A 13 6.10 0.77 -20.17
C HIS A 13 4.97 1.17 -19.22
N SER A 14 5.35 1.85 -18.13
CA SER A 14 4.37 2.40 -17.19
C SER A 14 3.46 3.43 -17.84
N PHE A 15 2.18 3.41 -17.45
CA PHE A 15 1.23 4.45 -17.84
C PHE A 15 1.57 5.79 -17.18
N LEU A 16 1.29 6.86 -17.89
CA LEU A 16 1.45 8.24 -17.45
C LEU A 16 0.08 8.89 -17.30
N PHE A 17 -0.12 9.60 -16.20
CA PHE A 17 -1.21 10.54 -16.01
C PHE A 17 -0.87 11.86 -16.69
N ARG A 18 -1.79 12.40 -17.48
CA ARG A 18 -1.70 13.73 -18.10
C ARG A 18 -2.85 14.60 -17.61
N SER A 19 -2.51 15.71 -16.97
CA SER A 19 -3.48 16.74 -16.57
C SER A 19 -3.24 18.03 -17.33
N PHE A 20 -4.34 18.71 -17.68
CA PHE A 20 -4.34 20.03 -18.30
C PHE A 20 -4.56 21.10 -17.24
N VAL A 21 -3.73 22.14 -17.28
CA VAL A 21 -3.83 23.27 -16.36
C VAL A 21 -4.91 24.23 -16.89
N PRO A 22 -5.90 24.64 -16.08
CA PRO A 22 -6.89 25.64 -16.47
C PRO A 22 -6.23 26.95 -16.91
N THR A 23 -6.78 27.61 -17.92
CA THR A 23 -6.22 28.84 -18.53
C THR A 23 -5.92 29.94 -17.50
N ASP A 24 -6.76 30.04 -16.47
CA ASP A 24 -6.60 31.02 -15.39
C ASP A 24 -5.33 30.80 -14.55
N LEU A 25 -4.90 29.54 -14.42
CA LEU A 25 -3.74 29.15 -13.63
C LEU A 25 -2.46 29.02 -14.47
N GLN A 26 -2.59 28.96 -15.80
CA GLN A 26 -1.45 28.92 -16.72
C GLN A 26 -0.46 30.08 -16.57
N PRO A 27 -0.86 31.37 -16.41
CA PRO A 27 0.11 32.45 -16.23
C PRO A 27 0.94 32.29 -14.96
N ARG A 28 0.37 31.69 -13.90
CA ARG A 28 1.07 31.49 -12.63
C ARG A 28 1.96 30.25 -12.62
N LEU A 29 1.55 29.19 -13.31
CA LEU A 29 2.28 27.92 -13.38
C LEU A 29 3.24 27.85 -14.57
N ALA A 30 3.16 28.77 -15.53
CA ALA A 30 3.97 28.83 -16.75
C ALA A 30 3.93 27.56 -17.65
N SER A 31 3.01 26.61 -17.40
CA SER A 31 2.83 25.41 -18.23
C SER A 31 1.37 25.11 -18.50
N LYS A 32 1.09 24.58 -19.69
CA LYS A 32 -0.26 24.21 -20.16
C LYS A 32 -0.72 22.84 -19.67
N GLN A 33 0.22 21.93 -19.45
CA GLN A 33 -0.05 20.55 -19.03
C GLN A 33 1.13 19.98 -18.28
N PHE A 34 0.89 18.97 -17.46
CA PHE A 34 1.95 18.17 -16.86
C PHE A 34 1.67 16.67 -17.00
N GLN A 35 2.75 15.89 -16.91
CA GLN A 35 2.70 14.44 -16.93
C GLN A 35 3.29 13.89 -15.63
N LEU A 36 2.70 12.81 -15.13
CA LEU A 36 3.13 12.11 -13.91
C LEU A 36 3.07 10.60 -14.15
N SER A 37 4.14 9.87 -13.79
CA SER A 37 4.16 8.41 -13.97
C SER A 37 3.31 7.72 -12.91
N LEU A 38 2.38 6.87 -13.35
CA LEU A 38 1.56 6.05 -12.46
C LEU A 38 2.29 4.79 -11.96
N ARG A 39 3.53 4.53 -12.44
CA ARG A 39 4.33 3.30 -12.22
C ARG A 39 3.52 2.00 -12.26
N CYS A 40 2.48 1.98 -13.07
CA CYS A 40 1.59 0.84 -13.24
C CYS A 40 1.65 0.41 -14.70
N GLY A 41 1.79 -0.90 -14.94
CA GLY A 41 1.72 -1.51 -16.28
C GLY A 41 0.35 -2.10 -16.62
N ILE A 42 -0.58 -2.11 -15.66
CA ILE A 42 -1.92 -2.70 -15.82
C ILE A 42 -2.91 -1.61 -16.21
N HIS A 43 -3.55 -1.76 -17.38
CA HIS A 43 -4.41 -0.71 -17.94
C HIS A 43 -5.63 -0.37 -17.07
N SER A 44 -6.31 -1.38 -16.52
CA SER A 44 -7.50 -1.19 -15.68
C SER A 44 -7.18 -0.41 -14.40
N GLN A 45 -6.11 -0.82 -13.70
CA GLN A 45 -5.63 -0.14 -12.49
C GLN A 45 -5.19 1.29 -12.81
N ALA A 46 -4.41 1.47 -13.88
CA ALA A 46 -3.95 2.77 -14.34
C ALA A 46 -5.12 3.72 -14.69
N LYS A 47 -6.19 3.20 -15.31
CA LYS A 47 -7.41 3.97 -15.60
C LYS A 47 -8.11 4.42 -14.33
N SER A 48 -8.28 3.54 -13.35
CA SER A 48 -8.89 3.87 -12.05
C SER A 48 -8.10 4.97 -11.33
N LEU A 49 -6.78 4.77 -11.18
CA LEU A 49 -5.89 5.75 -10.55
C LEU A 49 -5.92 7.10 -11.27
N SER A 50 -5.92 7.08 -12.61
CA SER A 50 -5.98 8.29 -13.43
C SER A 50 -7.25 9.11 -13.21
N ILE A 51 -8.39 8.45 -12.96
CA ILE A 51 -9.65 9.15 -12.65
C ILE A 51 -9.56 9.78 -11.26
N GLN A 52 -9.06 9.04 -10.26
CA GLN A 52 -8.90 9.54 -8.90
C GLN A 52 -7.96 10.76 -8.84
N LEU A 53 -6.78 10.65 -9.47
CA LEU A 53 -5.81 11.76 -9.57
C LEU A 53 -6.41 12.99 -10.25
N ASN A 54 -7.26 12.81 -11.25
CA ASN A 54 -7.93 13.93 -11.91
C ASN A 54 -8.91 14.65 -10.97
N LEU A 55 -9.65 13.91 -10.13
CA LEU A 55 -10.54 14.52 -9.15
C LEU A 55 -9.75 15.34 -8.12
N ILE A 56 -8.67 14.76 -7.59
CA ILE A 56 -7.77 15.43 -6.64
C ILE A 56 -7.15 16.68 -7.28
N THR A 57 -6.67 16.57 -8.52
CA THR A 57 -6.09 17.69 -9.26
C THR A 57 -7.09 18.84 -9.44
N LYS A 58 -8.37 18.53 -9.72
CA LYS A 58 -9.44 19.54 -9.79
C LYS A 58 -9.70 20.20 -8.43
N GLN A 59 -9.67 19.43 -7.34
CA GLN A 59 -9.81 19.99 -5.99
C GLN A 59 -8.67 20.94 -5.66
N ILE A 60 -7.42 20.57 -5.98
CA ILE A 60 -6.24 21.42 -5.84
C ILE A 60 -6.43 22.72 -6.62
N TYR A 61 -6.87 22.65 -7.88
CA TYR A 61 -7.14 23.86 -8.68
C TYR A 61 -8.24 24.75 -8.11
N ASN A 62 -9.30 24.16 -7.54
CA ASN A 62 -10.35 24.93 -6.88
C ASN A 62 -9.83 25.61 -5.61
N GLN A 63 -9.01 24.94 -4.81
CA GLN A 63 -8.35 25.52 -3.64
C GLN A 63 -7.41 26.65 -4.03
N LEU A 64 -6.66 26.49 -5.13
CA LEU A 64 -5.79 27.52 -5.69
C LEU A 64 -6.58 28.77 -6.12
N ARG A 65 -7.77 28.60 -6.70
CA ARG A 65 -8.66 29.70 -7.07
C ARG A 65 -9.21 30.44 -5.85
N GLN A 66 -9.53 29.73 -4.77
CA GLN A 66 -10.04 30.32 -3.53
C GLN A 66 -8.95 31.03 -2.72
N ASN A 67 -7.71 30.52 -2.75
CA ASN A 67 -6.58 31.05 -1.99
C ASN A 67 -5.61 31.90 -2.85
N ALA A 68 -6.15 32.59 -3.87
CA ALA A 68 -5.38 33.25 -4.94
C ALA A 68 -4.29 34.21 -4.44
N GLU A 69 -4.44 34.77 -3.25
CA GLU A 69 -3.57 35.81 -2.67
C GLU A 69 -2.34 35.26 -1.90
N ASN A 70 -2.32 34.00 -1.45
CA ASN A 70 -1.35 33.59 -0.40
C ASN A 70 -0.44 32.40 -0.73
N ILE A 71 -0.80 31.55 -1.70
CA ILE A 71 -0.05 30.31 -1.91
C ILE A 71 0.66 30.41 -3.25
N GLN A 72 1.99 30.48 -3.30
CA GLN A 72 2.78 30.37 -4.54
C GLN A 72 3.13 28.89 -4.80
N LEU A 73 2.13 28.06 -5.11
CA LEU A 73 2.33 26.65 -5.49
C LEU A 73 2.99 26.56 -6.87
N SER A 74 4.18 25.97 -6.94
CA SER A 74 4.87 25.60 -8.18
C SER A 74 4.29 24.30 -8.76
N ILE A 75 4.56 24.04 -10.04
CA ILE A 75 4.22 22.75 -10.68
C ILE A 75 4.95 21.59 -10.00
N SER A 76 6.17 21.81 -9.50
CA SER A 76 6.92 20.81 -8.73
C SER A 76 6.10 20.34 -7.54
N ASP A 77 5.54 21.29 -6.80
CA ASP A 77 4.84 21.05 -5.54
C ASP A 77 3.52 20.33 -5.79
N ILE A 78 2.81 20.71 -6.86
CA ILE A 78 1.61 19.99 -7.30
C ILE A 78 1.96 18.55 -7.69
N LYS A 79 3.08 18.32 -8.37
CA LYS A 79 3.53 16.96 -8.70
C LYS A 79 3.90 16.16 -7.46
N GLU A 80 4.53 16.77 -6.47
CA GLU A 80 4.88 16.12 -5.21
C GLU A 80 3.63 15.76 -4.40
N LEU A 81 2.67 16.69 -4.28
CA LEU A 81 1.40 16.41 -3.64
C LEU A 81 0.66 15.25 -4.32
N LEU A 82 0.60 15.26 -5.65
CA LEU A 82 -0.01 14.17 -6.41
C LEU A 82 0.75 12.85 -6.29
N ARG A 83 2.08 12.87 -6.10
CA ARG A 83 2.87 11.65 -5.82
C ARG A 83 2.52 11.09 -4.45
N SER A 84 2.47 11.93 -3.42
CA SER A 84 2.08 11.52 -2.07
C SER A 84 0.67 10.92 -2.05
N GLU A 85 -0.28 11.52 -2.76
CA GLU A 85 -1.62 10.94 -2.91
C GLU A 85 -1.61 9.63 -3.70
N LEU A 86 -0.76 9.51 -4.72
CA LEU A 86 -0.60 8.27 -5.47
C LEU A 86 -0.07 7.14 -4.57
N ASP A 87 0.90 7.44 -3.71
CA ASP A 87 1.47 6.47 -2.78
C ASP A 87 0.46 6.01 -1.72
N LYS A 88 -0.45 6.89 -1.28
CA LYS A 88 -1.59 6.53 -0.40
C LYS A 88 -2.62 5.65 -1.10
N LEU A 89 -2.93 5.95 -2.36
CA LEU A 89 -3.93 5.21 -3.16
C LEU A 89 -3.43 3.84 -3.60
N ARG A 90 -2.12 3.58 -3.55
CA ARG A 90 -1.62 2.23 -3.73
C ARG A 90 -1.85 1.44 -2.44
N PRO A 91 -2.63 0.36 -2.48
CA PRO A 91 -2.61 -0.60 -1.38
C PRO A 91 -1.18 -1.11 -1.27
N LEU A 92 -0.55 -0.81 -0.15
CA LEU A 92 0.78 -1.25 0.22
C LEU A 92 0.76 -2.79 0.29
N HIS A 93 1.05 -3.48 -0.80
CA HIS A 93 1.25 -4.94 -0.72
C HIS A 93 2.58 -5.27 0.00
N ASN A 94 3.53 -4.32 0.03
CA ASN A 94 4.80 -4.46 0.75
C ASN A 94 5.15 -3.14 1.46
N ARG A 95 4.35 -2.67 2.43
CA ARG A 95 5.01 -1.88 3.48
C ARG A 95 5.70 -2.93 4.34
N GLU A 96 7.00 -3.10 4.15
CA GLU A 96 7.81 -3.72 5.19
C GLU A 96 7.47 -2.96 6.48
N VAL A 97 6.75 -3.65 7.35
CA VAL A 97 6.56 -3.21 8.72
C VAL A 97 7.97 -3.30 9.30
N SER A 98 8.70 -2.19 9.34
CA SER A 98 9.77 -2.05 10.32
C SER A 98 9.08 -2.21 11.66
N ILE A 99 9.18 -3.41 12.23
CA ILE A 99 8.71 -3.70 13.58
C ILE A 99 9.53 -2.77 14.49
N PRO A 100 8.93 -1.75 15.11
CA PRO A 100 9.61 -1.05 16.19
C PRO A 100 9.62 -2.01 17.37
N GLU A 101 10.79 -2.28 17.92
CA GLU A 101 10.99 -3.08 19.13
C GLU A 101 9.94 -2.70 20.19
N LEU A 102 9.03 -3.62 20.50
CA LEU A 102 8.05 -3.41 21.56
C LEU A 102 8.69 -3.76 22.90
N SER A 103 9.30 -2.76 23.52
CA SER A 103 9.67 -2.77 24.93
C SER A 103 8.39 -2.78 25.78
N THR A 104 8.25 -3.83 26.57
CA THR A 104 7.71 -3.83 27.95
C THR A 104 6.72 -2.72 28.31
N VAL A 105 5.41 -3.04 28.31
CA VAL A 105 4.49 -2.53 29.35
C VAL A 105 3.50 -3.64 29.72
N VAL A 106 3.73 -4.20 30.90
CA VAL A 106 2.73 -4.90 31.70
C VAL A 106 1.57 -3.94 31.95
N THR A 107 0.35 -4.30 31.57
CA THR A 107 -0.83 -3.76 32.26
C THR A 107 -1.93 -4.81 32.36
N LYS A 108 -2.08 -5.27 33.60
CA LYS A 108 -3.21 -5.94 34.20
C LYS A 108 -4.53 -5.32 33.71
N THR A 109 -5.46 -6.11 33.19
CA THR A 109 -6.90 -5.84 33.31
C THR A 109 -7.60 -7.18 33.51
N GLU A 110 -8.37 -7.19 34.58
CA GLU A 110 -8.99 -8.32 35.25
C GLU A 110 -10.48 -8.39 34.85
N LEU A 111 -11.06 -9.59 35.02
CA LEU A 111 -12.49 -9.96 35.05
C LEU A 111 -13.18 -10.33 33.73
N ALA A 112 -13.22 -11.63 33.43
CA ALA A 112 -14.39 -12.48 33.69
C ALA A 112 -14.05 -13.98 33.51
N SER A 113 -14.51 -14.83 34.44
CA SER A 113 -14.49 -16.31 34.42
C SER A 113 -15.93 -16.75 34.75
N PRO A 114 -16.48 -17.92 34.36
CA PRO A 114 -15.81 -19.18 33.99
C PRO A 114 -16.48 -20.01 32.86
N GLN A 115 -15.74 -20.42 31.81
CA GLN A 115 -15.96 -21.71 31.12
C GLN A 115 -14.63 -22.18 30.53
N GLU A 116 -14.28 -23.44 30.78
CA GLU A 116 -13.07 -24.11 30.30
C GLU A 116 -12.92 -23.97 28.78
N ALA A 117 -12.10 -23.03 28.33
CA ALA A 117 -11.54 -23.10 26.99
C ALA A 117 -10.22 -23.84 27.11
N ASP A 118 -10.23 -25.09 26.66
CA ASP A 118 -9.09 -25.99 26.54
C ASP A 118 -8.08 -25.39 25.56
N GLY A 119 -7.34 -24.39 26.04
CA GLY A 119 -6.47 -23.53 25.25
C GLY A 119 -5.14 -24.21 25.03
N ILE A 120 -5.01 -24.84 23.87
CA ILE A 120 -3.78 -25.52 23.46
C ILE A 120 -2.66 -24.47 23.27
N SER A 121 -1.49 -24.70 23.85
CA SER A 121 -0.34 -23.81 23.67
C SER A 121 0.10 -23.77 22.20
N LEU A 122 0.64 -22.64 21.73
CA LEU A 122 1.16 -22.51 20.35
C LEU A 122 2.23 -23.57 20.05
N VAL A 123 3.08 -23.87 21.03
CA VAL A 123 4.10 -24.92 20.91
C VAL A 123 3.45 -26.28 20.69
N GLU A 124 2.43 -26.60 21.49
CA GLU A 124 1.72 -27.87 21.47
C GLU A 124 0.86 -28.05 20.20
N LEU A 125 0.27 -26.97 19.70
CA LEU A 125 -0.38 -26.95 18.38
C LEU A 125 0.61 -27.26 17.25
N SER A 126 1.80 -26.66 17.32
CA SER A 126 2.80 -26.80 16.28
C SER A 126 3.40 -28.21 16.24
N THR A 127 3.57 -28.86 17.39
CA THR A 127 4.02 -30.26 17.48
C THR A 127 2.96 -31.21 16.95
N ASN A 128 1.70 -31.03 17.35
CA ASN A 128 0.59 -31.87 16.89
C ASN A 128 0.40 -31.77 15.36
N TYR A 129 0.63 -30.58 14.79
CA TYR A 129 0.61 -30.39 13.35
C TYR A 129 1.71 -31.22 12.64
N LEU A 130 2.95 -31.22 13.17
CA LEU A 130 4.05 -31.99 12.59
C LEU A 130 3.77 -33.50 12.67
N GLU A 131 3.26 -33.98 13.79
CA GLU A 131 2.87 -35.37 14.00
C GLU A 131 1.77 -35.79 13.02
N SER A 132 0.73 -34.98 12.84
CA SER A 132 -0.35 -35.22 11.87
C SER A 132 0.18 -35.33 10.43
N LYS A 133 1.17 -34.51 10.04
CA LYS A 133 1.82 -34.63 8.72
C LYS A 133 2.71 -35.85 8.59
N GLN A 134 3.31 -36.31 9.68
CA GLN A 134 4.08 -37.54 9.67
C GLN A 134 3.18 -38.77 9.52
N GLU A 135 2.05 -38.80 10.23
CA GLU A 135 1.04 -39.87 10.14
C GLU A 135 0.36 -39.95 8.77
N ALA A 136 0.12 -38.79 8.13
CA ALA A 136 -0.45 -38.72 6.79
C ALA A 136 0.52 -39.20 5.68
N GLY A 137 1.74 -39.63 6.02
CA GLY A 137 2.66 -40.29 5.08
C GLY A 137 3.30 -39.35 4.06
N PHE A 138 3.46 -38.06 4.39
CA PHE A 138 4.11 -37.10 3.50
C PHE A 138 5.57 -37.48 3.23
N PRO A 139 6.13 -37.12 2.06
CA PRO A 139 7.52 -37.40 1.74
C PRO A 139 8.47 -36.70 2.73
N THR A 140 9.56 -37.37 3.08
CA THR A 140 10.54 -36.92 4.09
C THR A 140 11.08 -35.50 3.84
N LYS A 141 11.29 -35.14 2.57
CA LYS A 141 11.71 -33.80 2.16
C LYS A 141 10.71 -32.71 2.59
N THR A 142 9.42 -33.00 2.49
CA THR A 142 8.34 -32.08 2.89
C THR A 142 8.24 -31.97 4.41
N ILE A 143 8.36 -33.08 5.13
CA ILE A 143 8.36 -33.09 6.61
C ILE A 143 9.54 -32.27 7.15
N ASN A 144 10.73 -32.40 6.55
CA ASN A 144 11.89 -31.61 6.95
C ASN A 144 11.66 -30.10 6.75
N GLY A 145 11.04 -29.71 5.63
CA GLY A 145 10.65 -28.31 5.41
C GLY A 145 9.73 -27.78 6.53
N TYR A 146 8.78 -28.58 7.00
CA TYR A 146 7.93 -28.17 8.12
C TYR A 146 8.70 -28.08 9.44
N LYS A 147 9.66 -28.97 9.70
CA LYS A 147 10.53 -28.92 10.88
C LYS A 147 11.39 -27.66 10.90
N ASP A 148 11.92 -27.25 9.75
CA ASP A 148 12.70 -26.02 9.62
C ASP A 148 11.84 -24.79 9.92
N THR A 149 10.62 -24.74 9.37
CA THR A 149 9.68 -23.64 9.68
C THR A 149 9.26 -23.61 11.14
N HIS A 150 9.05 -24.76 11.77
CA HIS A 150 8.76 -24.87 13.19
C HIS A 150 9.92 -24.35 14.04
N LYS A 151 11.16 -24.69 13.69
CA LYS A 151 12.35 -24.19 14.39
C LYS A 151 12.45 -22.66 14.31
N LEU A 152 12.22 -22.09 13.13
CA LEU A 152 12.20 -20.63 12.94
C LEU A 152 11.08 -19.95 13.74
N LEU A 153 9.91 -20.58 13.79
CA LEU A 153 8.78 -20.07 14.59
C LEU A 153 9.13 -19.99 16.08
N LEU A 154 9.75 -21.03 16.62
CA LEU A 154 10.20 -21.06 18.01
C LEU A 154 11.32 -20.05 18.28
N GLU A 155 12.19 -19.77 17.32
CA GLU A 155 13.25 -18.76 17.48
C GLU A 155 12.71 -17.32 17.50
N ILE A 156 11.58 -17.08 16.82
CA ILE A 156 10.97 -15.74 16.71
C ILE A 156 9.95 -15.48 17.84
N LEU A 157 9.20 -16.49 18.25
CA LEU A 157 8.08 -16.36 19.21
C LEU A 157 8.32 -17.04 20.57
N GLY A 158 9.36 -17.87 20.70
CA GLY A 158 9.70 -18.63 21.91
C GLY A 158 10.62 -17.88 22.86
#